data_AF-A0A448UW17-F1
#
_entry.id   AF-A0A448UW17-F1
#
_cell.length_a   1.000
_cell.length_b   1.000
_cell.length_c   1.000
_cell.angle_alpha   90.00
_cell.angle_beta   90.00
_cell.angle_gamma   90.00
#
_symmetry.space_group_name_H-M   'P 1'
#
loop_
_entity.id
_entity.type
_entity.pdbx_description
1 polymer ?
#
loop_
_entity_poly.entity_id
_entity_poly.type
_entity_poly.pdbx_seq_one_letter_code
_entity_poly.pdbx_strand_id
1 'polypeptide(L)'
;MFYLPRICEHCLNPSCMAACPSGAIYKRAEDGIVLVDQDRCRGWRQCITGCPYKKVYFNHKTGKAEKCTFCYPRIEAGIPTVCAETCVGRMRYIGIFLYDADRVTEAASVADEKDLYESQLSLMLDPSDPEIIRLARENDIPEAWITAAQKSPVYKLAKEWKVALPLHPEYRTMPMVWYVPPLSPIVDLLKDQGHDAENSQNLFGAIEALRIPVEYLAELFTAGDTEVVTFVLKRLAAMRAYMRDINLGGEGNEEIANSVGMTGAQMYEMYRLMAIAKYNERYVIPPAHMEDAHNLEEMGCSLSVDGGPGMYGDAFNDMEGRPTPVSTGVYESSNKVSLFSWDGNSRPDGLFPNTTGKK
;
A
#
# COMPACT_ATOMS: atom_id res chain seq x y z
N MET A 1 16.69 12.81 -11.24
CA MET A 1 15.77 11.73 -11.68
C MET A 1 15.36 10.95 -10.45
N PHE A 2 14.08 10.61 -10.33
CA PHE A 2 13.56 9.68 -9.33
C PHE A 2 12.57 8.72 -9.99
N TYR A 3 12.14 7.70 -9.27
CA TYR A 3 11.23 6.67 -9.76
C TYR A 3 9.85 6.83 -9.16
N LEU A 4 8.80 6.68 -9.98
CA LEU A 4 7.39 6.73 -9.54
C LEU A 4 6.67 5.42 -9.93
N PRO A 5 6.79 4.35 -9.13
CA PRO A 5 6.04 3.12 -9.37
C PRO A 5 4.56 3.32 -9.05
N ARG A 6 3.67 3.01 -10.00
CA ARG A 6 2.22 3.22 -9.85
C ARG A 6 1.40 1.96 -10.11
N ILE A 7 0.35 1.77 -9.32
CA ILE A 7 -0.69 0.75 -9.53
C ILE A 7 -2.06 1.44 -9.62
N CYS A 8 -3.16 0.70 -9.54
CA CYS A 8 -4.47 1.33 -9.37
C CYS A 8 -4.55 1.92 -7.96
N GLU A 9 -5.16 3.10 -7.85
CA GLU A 9 -5.28 3.81 -6.59
C GLU A 9 -6.37 3.27 -5.66
N HIS A 10 -7.24 2.35 -6.13
CA HIS A 10 -8.39 1.82 -5.37
C HIS A 10 -9.18 2.90 -4.61
N CYS A 11 -9.36 4.03 -5.29
CA CYS A 11 -10.03 5.27 -4.90
C CYS A 11 -11.27 5.11 -4.01
N LEU A 12 -11.50 6.06 -3.09
CA LEU A 12 -12.79 6.18 -2.37
C LEU A 12 -13.89 6.72 -3.28
N ASN A 13 -13.55 7.62 -4.21
CA ASN A 13 -14.45 8.15 -5.24
C ASN A 13 -13.99 7.68 -6.64
N PRO A 14 -14.13 6.39 -7.00
CA PRO A 14 -13.58 5.84 -8.23
C PRO A 14 -14.30 6.36 -9.49
N SER A 15 -13.65 7.26 -10.22
CA SER A 15 -14.18 7.78 -11.50
C SER A 15 -14.39 6.69 -12.56
N CYS A 16 -13.61 5.60 -12.53
CA CYS A 16 -13.82 4.46 -13.43
C CYS A 16 -15.13 3.71 -13.15
N MET A 17 -15.57 3.66 -11.89
CA MET A 17 -16.85 3.12 -11.48
C MET A 17 -17.99 4.01 -11.98
N ALA A 18 -17.90 5.32 -11.72
CA ALA A 18 -18.87 6.29 -12.19
C ALA A 18 -19.02 6.32 -13.72
N ALA A 19 -17.92 6.13 -14.45
CA ALA A 19 -17.92 6.14 -15.92
C ALA A 19 -18.45 4.85 -16.57
N CYS A 20 -18.65 3.76 -15.82
CA CYS A 20 -19.02 2.45 -16.39
C CYS A 20 -20.54 2.35 -16.66
N PRO A 21 -21.01 2.35 -17.93
CA PRO A 21 -22.45 2.38 -18.19
C PRO A 21 -23.20 1.11 -17.77
N SER A 22 -22.50 -0.03 -17.72
CA SER A 22 -23.08 -1.32 -17.33
C SER A 22 -23.04 -1.57 -15.82
N GLY A 23 -22.46 -0.65 -15.03
CA GLY A 23 -22.26 -0.86 -13.59
C GLY A 23 -21.42 -2.10 -13.26
N ALA A 24 -20.49 -2.48 -14.14
CA ALA A 24 -19.66 -3.67 -13.98
C ALA A 24 -18.43 -3.44 -13.08
N ILE A 25 -18.16 -2.19 -12.73
CA ILE A 25 -17.09 -1.83 -11.79
C ILE A 25 -17.73 -1.54 -10.45
N TYR A 26 -17.17 -2.09 -9.38
CA TYR A 26 -17.68 -1.93 -8.02
C TYR A 26 -16.51 -1.84 -7.04
N LYS A 27 -16.75 -1.21 -5.89
CA LYS A 27 -15.84 -1.20 -4.73
C LYS A 27 -16.40 -2.18 -3.71
N ARG A 28 -15.59 -3.16 -3.32
CA ARG A 28 -15.93 -4.11 -2.25
C ARG A 28 -16.11 -3.37 -0.92
N ALA A 29 -17.09 -3.80 -0.13
CA ALA A 29 -17.46 -3.13 1.11
C ALA A 29 -16.50 -3.47 2.25
N GLU A 30 -16.07 -4.73 2.27
CA GLU A 30 -15.23 -5.34 3.30
C GLU A 30 -13.77 -4.84 3.30
N ASP A 31 -13.20 -4.52 2.13
CA ASP A 31 -11.78 -4.17 1.98
C ASP A 31 -11.50 -2.94 1.12
N GLY A 32 -12.54 -2.36 0.50
CA GLY A 32 -12.41 -1.20 -0.38
C GLY A 32 -11.71 -1.49 -1.72
N ILE A 33 -11.47 -2.74 -2.10
CA ILE A 33 -10.83 -3.08 -3.38
C ILE A 33 -11.83 -2.84 -4.52
N VAL A 34 -11.48 -1.93 -5.44
CA VAL A 34 -12.23 -1.72 -6.69
C VAL A 34 -11.93 -2.83 -7.71
N LEU A 35 -12.95 -3.50 -8.22
CA LEU A 35 -12.85 -4.59 -9.20
C LEU A 35 -13.70 -4.35 -10.44
N VAL A 36 -13.42 -5.12 -11.50
CA VAL A 36 -14.25 -5.20 -12.71
C VAL A 36 -14.85 -6.60 -12.76
N ASP A 37 -16.17 -6.69 -12.64
CA ASP A 37 -16.92 -7.91 -12.88
C ASP A 37 -16.78 -8.31 -14.36
N GLN A 38 -16.11 -9.44 -14.61
CA GLN A 38 -15.84 -9.90 -15.97
C GLN A 38 -17.10 -10.40 -16.67
N ASP A 39 -18.12 -10.87 -15.96
CA ASP A 39 -19.36 -11.37 -16.56
C ASP A 39 -20.29 -10.22 -16.95
N ARG A 40 -20.36 -9.19 -16.11
CA ARG A 40 -21.15 -7.97 -16.36
C ARG A 40 -20.46 -7.00 -17.31
N CYS A 41 -19.14 -7.09 -17.48
CA CYS A 41 -18.41 -6.21 -18.38
C CYS A 41 -18.83 -6.41 -19.85
N ARG A 42 -19.35 -5.34 -20.45
CA ARG A 42 -19.78 -5.30 -21.87
C ARG A 42 -18.79 -4.61 -22.80
N GLY A 43 -17.59 -4.28 -22.33
CA GLY A 43 -16.55 -3.73 -23.20
C GLY A 43 -16.84 -2.33 -23.73
N TRP A 44 -17.59 -1.49 -23.00
CA TRP A 44 -17.90 -0.10 -23.39
C TRP A 44 -16.68 0.83 -23.40
N ARG A 45 -15.59 0.45 -22.72
CA ARG A 45 -14.29 1.17 -22.66
C ARG A 45 -14.33 2.58 -22.03
N GLN A 46 -15.49 3.07 -21.58
CA GLN A 46 -15.61 4.36 -20.92
C GLN A 46 -14.79 4.46 -19.62
N CYS A 47 -14.69 3.37 -18.87
CA CYS A 47 -13.87 3.30 -17.65
C CYS A 47 -12.37 3.53 -17.89
N ILE A 48 -11.87 3.30 -19.10
CA ILE A 48 -10.47 3.53 -19.49
C ILE A 48 -10.19 5.03 -19.57
N THR A 49 -11.06 5.75 -20.27
CA THR A 49 -11.01 7.22 -20.35
C THR A 49 -11.25 7.82 -18.97
N GLY A 50 -12.29 7.34 -18.27
CA GLY A 50 -12.72 7.86 -16.98
C GLY A 50 -11.68 7.72 -15.87
N CYS A 51 -10.79 6.72 -15.90
CA CYS A 51 -9.69 6.63 -14.95
C CYS A 51 -8.60 7.67 -15.27
N PRO A 52 -8.37 8.70 -14.44
CA PRO A 52 -7.36 9.72 -14.73
C PRO A 52 -5.94 9.13 -14.69
N TYR A 53 -5.70 8.14 -13.82
CA TYR A 53 -4.41 7.43 -13.71
C TYR A 53 -4.11 6.46 -14.85
N LYS A 54 -5.09 6.19 -15.74
CA LYS A 54 -5.01 5.21 -16.84
C LYS A 54 -4.61 3.81 -16.36
N LYS A 55 -5.28 3.34 -15.29
CA LYS A 55 -5.05 2.04 -14.62
C LYS A 55 -6.11 0.99 -14.89
N VAL A 56 -6.94 1.23 -15.91
CA VAL A 56 -7.84 0.26 -16.50
C VAL A 56 -7.34 0.00 -17.92
N TYR A 57 -7.15 -1.27 -18.25
CA TYR A 57 -6.60 -1.73 -19.52
C TYR A 57 -7.65 -2.54 -20.27
N PHE A 58 -7.67 -2.43 -21.60
CA PHE A 58 -8.58 -3.23 -22.42
C PHE A 58 -7.91 -4.53 -22.83
N ASN A 59 -8.55 -5.65 -22.53
CA ASN A 59 -8.15 -6.93 -23.08
C ASN A 59 -8.78 -7.09 -24.48
N HIS A 60 -7.94 -6.95 -25.50
CA HIS A 60 -8.37 -7.04 -26.90
C HIS A 60 -8.83 -8.44 -27.32
N LYS A 61 -8.47 -9.49 -26.58
CA LYS A 61 -8.91 -10.87 -26.84
C LYS A 61 -10.29 -11.15 -26.27
N THR A 62 -10.53 -10.79 -25.00
CA THR A 62 -11.81 -11.04 -24.33
C THR A 62 -12.86 -9.95 -24.60
N GLY A 63 -12.42 -8.79 -25.10
CA GLY A 63 -13.27 -7.62 -25.32
C GLY A 63 -13.67 -6.91 -24.02
N LYS A 64 -13.00 -7.18 -22.90
CA LYS A 64 -13.36 -6.71 -21.55
C LYS A 64 -12.28 -5.81 -20.96
N ALA A 65 -12.67 -5.02 -19.97
CA ALA A 65 -11.75 -4.18 -19.21
C ALA A 65 -11.16 -4.98 -18.04
N GLU A 66 -9.86 -4.82 -17.81
CA GLU A 66 -9.11 -5.42 -16.71
C GLU A 66 -8.34 -4.33 -15.96
N LYS A 67 -8.04 -4.56 -14.69
CA LYS A 67 -7.27 -3.64 -13.86
C LYS A 67 -6.54 -4.40 -12.75
N CYS A 68 -5.65 -3.70 -12.05
CA CYS A 68 -5.09 -4.21 -10.81
C CYS A 68 -6.21 -4.63 -9.85
N THR A 69 -6.13 -5.86 -9.35
CA THR A 69 -7.10 -6.47 -8.43
C THR A 69 -6.67 -6.35 -6.96
N PHE A 70 -5.64 -5.55 -6.69
CA PHE A 70 -4.94 -5.46 -5.41
C PHE A 70 -4.56 -6.82 -4.81
N CYS A 71 -4.36 -7.83 -5.67
CA CYS A 71 -4.15 -9.21 -5.26
C CYS A 71 -5.18 -9.69 -4.22
N TYR A 72 -6.47 -9.37 -4.39
CA TYR A 72 -7.51 -9.69 -3.40
C TYR A 72 -7.46 -11.13 -2.86
N PRO A 73 -7.16 -12.20 -3.64
CA PRO A 73 -7.09 -13.55 -3.08
C PRO A 73 -5.97 -13.72 -2.02
N ARG A 74 -4.91 -12.92 -2.11
CA ARG A 74 -3.84 -12.89 -1.11
C ARG A 74 -4.25 -12.04 0.09
N ILE A 75 -4.85 -10.88 -0.16
CA ILE A 75 -5.31 -9.97 0.90
C ILE A 75 -6.34 -10.67 1.79
N GLU A 76 -7.27 -11.43 1.21
CA GLU A 76 -8.24 -12.24 1.94
C GLU A 76 -7.56 -13.24 2.89
N ALA A 77 -6.40 -13.78 2.53
CA ALA A 77 -5.61 -14.67 3.37
C ALA A 77 -4.65 -13.94 4.33
N GLY A 78 -4.71 -12.61 4.44
CA GLY A 78 -3.77 -11.82 5.25
C GLY A 78 -2.36 -11.71 4.66
N ILE A 79 -2.21 -12.01 3.36
CA ILE A 79 -0.92 -12.04 2.66
C ILE A 79 -0.77 -10.77 1.81
N PRO A 80 0.40 -10.11 1.80
CA PRO A 80 0.61 -8.90 1.00
C PRO A 80 0.46 -9.14 -0.50
N THR A 81 0.19 -8.04 -1.22
CA THR A 81 0.18 -8.05 -2.68
C THR A 81 1.53 -8.48 -3.23
N VAL A 82 1.53 -9.17 -4.39
CA VAL A 82 2.77 -9.67 -5.01
C VAL A 82 3.78 -8.54 -5.20
N CYS A 83 3.31 -7.39 -5.69
CA CYS A 83 4.18 -6.24 -5.94
C CYS A 83 4.68 -5.53 -4.68
N ALA A 84 4.01 -5.69 -3.53
CA ALA A 84 4.52 -5.26 -2.23
C ALA A 84 5.57 -6.25 -1.71
N GLU A 85 5.23 -7.53 -1.63
CA GLU A 85 6.09 -8.57 -1.08
C GLU A 85 7.42 -8.71 -1.84
N THR A 86 7.36 -8.66 -3.17
CA THR A 86 8.55 -8.76 -4.06
C THR A 86 9.30 -7.44 -4.22
N CYS A 87 8.94 -6.38 -3.49
CA CYS A 87 9.60 -5.09 -3.57
C CYS A 87 11.01 -5.16 -2.96
N VAL A 88 12.02 -5.32 -3.82
CA VAL A 88 13.45 -5.38 -3.45
C VAL A 88 13.89 -4.15 -2.66
N GLY A 89 13.43 -2.96 -3.06
CA GLY A 89 13.74 -1.69 -2.38
C GLY A 89 13.02 -1.49 -1.05
N ARG A 90 12.18 -2.44 -0.64
CA ARG A 90 11.49 -2.48 0.64
C ARG A 90 10.58 -1.29 0.97
N MET A 91 10.16 -0.54 -0.05
CA MET A 91 9.50 0.78 0.09
C MET A 91 7.97 0.76 0.13
N ARG A 92 7.34 -0.42 0.18
CA ARG A 92 5.88 -0.56 0.13
C ARG A 92 5.35 -0.97 1.50
N TYR A 93 4.24 -0.34 1.89
CA TYR A 93 3.55 -0.54 3.16
C TYR A 93 2.08 -0.79 2.86
N ILE A 94 1.47 -1.73 3.59
CA ILE A 94 0.05 -2.04 3.50
C ILE A 94 -0.49 -2.05 4.93
N GLY A 95 -1.57 -1.31 5.15
CA GLY A 95 -2.25 -1.20 6.42
C GLY A 95 -3.69 -0.75 6.23
N ILE A 96 -4.52 -1.03 7.23
CA ILE A 96 -5.93 -0.64 7.24
C ILE A 96 -6.05 0.84 7.60
N PHE A 97 -7.06 1.51 7.05
CA PHE A 97 -7.54 2.80 7.54
C PHE A 97 -9.07 2.72 7.61
N LEU A 98 -9.64 3.30 8.66
CA LEU A 98 -11.10 3.43 8.77
C LEU A 98 -11.50 4.76 8.16
N TYR A 99 -12.60 4.77 7.40
CA TYR A 99 -13.09 5.99 6.76
C TYR A 99 -14.60 6.10 6.81
N ASP A 100 -15.06 7.35 6.82
CA ASP A 100 -16.47 7.71 6.70
C ASP A 100 -16.86 7.73 5.21
N ALA A 101 -17.64 6.75 4.77
CA ALA A 101 -18.07 6.62 3.38
C ALA A 101 -19.08 7.71 2.98
N ASP A 102 -19.91 8.19 3.90
CA ASP A 102 -20.96 9.18 3.62
C ASP A 102 -20.37 10.55 3.30
N ARG A 103 -19.21 10.86 3.90
CA ARG A 103 -18.49 12.13 3.67
C ARG A 103 -17.60 12.14 2.43
N VAL A 104 -17.45 11.02 1.71
CA VAL A 104 -16.55 10.94 0.53
C VAL A 104 -16.94 11.94 -0.56
N THR A 105 -18.25 12.09 -0.83
CA THR A 105 -18.74 13.01 -1.87
C THR A 105 -18.48 14.46 -1.50
N GLU A 106 -18.76 14.83 -0.23
CA GLU A 106 -18.45 16.15 0.31
C GLU A 106 -16.96 16.45 0.16
N ALA A 107 -16.11 15.52 0.61
CA ALA A 107 -14.68 15.68 0.57
C ALA A 107 -14.14 15.86 -0.87
N ALA A 108 -14.68 15.12 -1.84
CA ALA A 108 -14.27 15.18 -3.24
C ALA A 108 -14.75 16.43 -3.97
N SER A 109 -15.72 17.14 -3.40
CA SER A 109 -16.40 18.29 -4.02
C SER A 109 -15.94 19.64 -3.49
N VAL A 110 -14.89 19.69 -2.65
CA VAL A 110 -14.31 20.95 -2.17
C VAL A 110 -13.89 21.86 -3.34
N ALA A 111 -14.12 23.17 -3.22
CA ALA A 111 -13.95 24.08 -4.34
C ALA A 111 -12.48 24.22 -4.77
N ASP A 112 -11.58 24.49 -3.82
CA ASP A 112 -10.14 24.57 -4.07
C ASP A 112 -9.54 23.16 -4.17
N GLU A 113 -8.70 22.94 -5.18
CA GLU A 113 -8.02 21.67 -5.39
C GLU A 113 -6.92 21.44 -4.36
N LYS A 114 -6.34 22.51 -3.79
CA LYS A 114 -5.33 22.40 -2.72
C LYS A 114 -5.91 21.86 -1.42
N ASP A 115 -7.20 22.10 -1.18
CA ASP A 115 -7.91 21.61 0.00
C ASP A 115 -8.22 20.10 -0.08
N LEU A 116 -8.11 19.46 -1.25
CA LEU A 116 -8.44 18.05 -1.44
C LEU A 116 -7.57 17.12 -0.59
N TYR A 117 -6.31 17.47 -0.36
CA TYR A 117 -5.40 16.69 0.49
C TYR A 117 -5.89 16.64 1.95
N GLU A 118 -6.13 17.80 2.56
CA GLU A 118 -6.61 17.87 3.96
C GLU A 118 -8.05 17.36 4.08
N SER A 119 -8.88 17.60 3.06
CA SER A 119 -10.21 17.03 2.95
C SER A 119 -10.19 15.50 2.97
N GLN A 120 -9.29 14.87 2.19
CA GLN A 120 -9.10 13.42 2.21
C GLN A 120 -8.57 12.93 3.57
N LEU A 121 -7.63 13.65 4.18
CA LEU A 121 -7.17 13.33 5.54
C LEU A 121 -8.33 13.35 6.54
N SER A 122 -9.31 14.24 6.39
CA SER A 122 -10.47 14.32 7.27
C SER A 122 -11.40 13.10 7.20
N LEU A 123 -11.29 12.30 6.12
CA LEU A 123 -11.98 11.02 6.00
C LEU A 123 -11.29 9.90 6.77
N MET A 124 -9.98 10.02 7.05
CA MET A 124 -9.23 9.03 7.81
C MET A 124 -9.53 9.18 9.30
N LEU A 125 -10.32 8.24 9.83
CA LEU A 125 -10.78 8.21 11.21
C LEU A 125 -9.70 7.64 12.13
N ASP A 126 -9.65 8.10 13.38
CA ASP A 126 -8.71 7.59 14.37
C ASP A 126 -9.13 6.20 14.87
N PRO A 127 -8.38 5.14 14.56
CA PRO A 127 -8.74 3.78 14.97
C PRO A 127 -8.57 3.53 16.48
N SER A 128 -7.99 4.47 17.21
CA SER A 128 -7.82 4.41 18.67
C SER A 128 -8.89 5.19 19.44
N ASP A 129 -9.70 6.00 18.74
CA ASP A 129 -10.80 6.74 19.35
C ASP A 129 -11.92 5.78 19.79
N PRO A 130 -12.31 5.76 21.09
CA PRO A 130 -13.39 4.91 21.57
C PRO A 130 -14.70 5.04 20.80
N GLU A 131 -15.03 6.23 20.29
CA GLU A 131 -16.25 6.46 19.52
C GLU A 131 -16.17 5.85 18.13
N ILE A 132 -15.00 5.96 17.47
CA ILE A 132 -14.77 5.33 16.16
C ILE A 132 -14.77 3.80 16.29
N ILE A 133 -14.21 3.26 17.38
CA ILE A 133 -14.25 1.81 17.67
C ILE A 133 -15.70 1.35 17.86
N ARG A 134 -16.52 2.12 18.58
CA ARG A 134 -17.95 1.83 18.76
C ARG A 134 -18.68 1.81 17.41
N LEU A 135 -18.50 2.86 16.60
CA LEU A 135 -19.10 2.97 15.27
C LEU A 135 -18.63 1.86 14.33
N ALA A 136 -17.35 1.49 14.36
CA ALA A 136 -16.81 0.39 13.54
C ALA A 136 -17.50 -0.94 13.87
N ARG A 137 -17.71 -1.24 15.17
CA ARG A 137 -18.44 -2.44 15.61
C ARG A 137 -19.91 -2.41 15.22
N GLU A 138 -20.55 -1.23 15.24
CA GLU A 138 -21.94 -1.07 14.79
C GLU A 138 -22.11 -1.22 13.27
N ASN A 139 -21.03 -1.03 12.51
CA ASN A 139 -20.97 -1.25 11.06
C ASN A 139 -20.34 -2.60 10.71
N ASP A 140 -20.39 -3.59 11.62
CA ASP A 140 -19.94 -4.97 11.42
C ASP A 140 -18.47 -5.11 10.98
N ILE A 141 -17.59 -4.15 11.34
CA ILE A 141 -16.15 -4.26 11.08
C ILE A 141 -15.53 -5.27 12.08
N PRO A 142 -14.85 -6.33 11.61
CA PRO A 142 -14.26 -7.34 12.50
C PRO A 142 -13.23 -6.76 13.47
N GLU A 143 -13.15 -7.31 14.69
CA GLU A 143 -12.21 -6.82 15.72
C GLU A 143 -10.74 -6.94 15.28
N ALA A 144 -10.41 -7.96 14.48
CA ALA A 144 -9.10 -8.11 13.86
C ALA A 144 -8.75 -6.93 12.92
N TRP A 145 -9.74 -6.38 12.22
CA TRP A 145 -9.56 -5.23 11.34
C TRP A 145 -9.37 -3.94 12.12
N ILE A 146 -10.13 -3.73 13.20
CA ILE A 146 -9.94 -2.59 14.12
C ILE A 146 -8.53 -2.63 14.74
N THR A 147 -8.12 -3.80 15.23
CA THR A 147 -6.77 -4.00 15.80
C THR A 147 -5.66 -3.77 14.77
N ALA A 148 -5.87 -4.20 13.52
CA ALA A 148 -4.94 -3.96 12.42
C ALA A 148 -4.87 -2.47 12.05
N ALA A 149 -5.99 -1.75 12.08
CA ALA A 149 -6.03 -0.31 11.84
C ALA A 149 -5.23 0.47 12.89
N GLN A 150 -5.35 0.11 14.17
CA GLN A 150 -4.56 0.71 15.27
C GLN A 150 -3.04 0.52 15.11
N LYS A 151 -2.62 -0.52 14.38
CA LYS A 151 -1.21 -0.83 14.12
C LYS A 151 -0.79 -0.46 12.70
N SER A 152 -1.63 0.27 11.96
CA SER A 152 -1.45 0.50 10.53
C SER A 152 -0.23 1.38 10.24
N PRO A 153 0.77 0.88 9.47
CA PRO A 153 1.89 1.70 9.04
C PRO A 153 1.45 2.83 8.10
N VAL A 154 0.38 2.61 7.34
CA VAL A 154 -0.17 3.60 6.41
C VAL A 154 -0.81 4.76 7.17
N TYR A 155 -1.55 4.48 8.24
CA TYR A 155 -2.14 5.52 9.09
C TYR A 155 -1.04 6.39 9.73
N LYS A 156 0.03 5.78 10.24
CA LYS A 156 1.19 6.51 10.78
C LYS A 156 1.85 7.42 9.75
N LEU A 157 2.13 6.89 8.56
CA LEU A 157 2.79 7.66 7.49
C LEU A 157 1.92 8.80 6.95
N ALA A 158 0.61 8.57 6.77
CA ALA A 158 -0.30 9.53 6.15
C ALA A 158 -0.88 10.55 7.15
N LYS A 159 -1.38 10.09 8.31
CA LYS A 159 -2.17 10.89 9.24
C LYS A 159 -1.35 11.40 10.43
N GLU A 160 -0.57 10.53 11.08
CA GLU A 160 0.21 10.92 12.28
C GLU A 160 1.44 11.75 11.93
N TRP A 161 2.32 11.20 11.08
CA TRP A 161 3.57 11.85 10.70
C TRP A 161 3.43 12.75 9.47
N LYS A 162 2.29 12.70 8.76
CA LYS A 162 2.02 13.48 7.55
C LYS A 162 3.22 13.52 6.59
N VAL A 163 3.82 12.36 6.30
CA VAL A 163 4.96 12.23 5.37
C VAL A 163 4.60 11.52 4.07
N ALA A 164 3.47 10.80 4.05
CA ALA A 164 2.89 10.27 2.83
C ALA A 164 1.83 11.23 2.29
N LEU A 165 1.79 11.40 0.97
CA LEU A 165 0.88 12.29 0.24
C LEU A 165 0.15 11.51 -0.85
N PRO A 166 -1.11 11.87 -1.18
CA PRO A 166 -1.84 11.27 -2.30
C PRO A 166 -1.17 11.62 -3.63
N LEU A 167 -1.34 10.77 -4.65
CA LEU A 167 -0.94 11.11 -6.02
C LEU A 167 -2.08 11.83 -6.75
N HIS A 168 -1.81 13.02 -7.27
CA HIS A 168 -2.77 13.84 -8.02
C HIS A 168 -4.14 13.97 -7.32
N PRO A 169 -4.20 14.56 -6.10
CA PRO A 169 -5.46 14.74 -5.38
C PRO A 169 -6.51 15.55 -6.17
N GLU A 170 -6.07 16.47 -7.05
CA GLU A 170 -6.90 17.30 -7.93
C GLU A 170 -7.80 16.50 -8.88
N TYR A 171 -7.51 15.21 -9.10
CA TYR A 171 -8.42 14.33 -9.84
C TYR A 171 -9.71 13.99 -9.07
N ARG A 172 -9.83 14.40 -7.81
CA ARG A 172 -11.05 14.26 -6.97
C ARG A 172 -11.51 12.82 -6.79
N THR A 173 -10.63 11.87 -7.05
CA THR A 173 -10.93 10.44 -6.88
C THR A 173 -10.71 9.95 -5.45
N MET A 174 -10.08 10.74 -4.57
CA MET A 174 -9.65 10.30 -3.24
C MET A 174 -8.78 9.02 -3.32
N PRO A 175 -7.58 9.12 -3.91
CA PRO A 175 -6.70 7.96 -4.16
C PRO A 175 -6.18 7.33 -2.86
N MET A 176 -6.06 6.00 -2.83
CA MET A 176 -5.64 5.26 -1.63
C MET A 176 -4.23 4.67 -1.69
N VAL A 177 -3.45 4.94 -2.74
CA VAL A 177 -2.00 4.64 -2.74
C VAL A 177 -1.22 5.95 -2.61
N TRP A 178 -0.55 6.09 -1.47
CA TRP A 178 0.13 7.33 -1.08
C TRP A 178 1.64 7.16 -1.18
N TYR A 179 2.33 8.29 -1.35
CA TYR A 179 3.74 8.36 -1.69
C TYR A 179 4.48 9.25 -0.69
N VAL A 180 5.65 8.78 -0.24
CA VAL A 180 6.60 9.63 0.46
C VAL A 180 7.50 10.30 -0.60
N PRO A 181 7.53 11.63 -0.70
CA PRO A 181 8.38 12.34 -1.65
C PRO A 181 9.87 12.01 -1.44
N PRO A 182 10.66 11.86 -2.53
CA PRO A 182 12.06 11.51 -2.40
C PRO A 182 12.89 12.72 -1.95
N LEU A 183 13.77 12.51 -0.97
CA LEU A 183 14.90 13.41 -0.77
C LEU A 183 15.85 13.28 -1.98
N SER A 184 16.32 14.41 -2.49
CA SER A 184 17.33 14.43 -3.55
C SER A 184 18.70 14.85 -2.98
N PRO A 185 19.81 14.50 -3.64
CA PRO A 185 21.10 15.07 -3.28
C PRO A 185 21.03 16.60 -3.35
N ILE A 186 21.63 17.24 -2.36
CA ILE A 186 21.82 18.69 -2.31
C ILE A 186 22.74 19.07 -3.48
N VAL A 187 22.45 20.19 -4.15
CA VAL A 187 23.32 20.70 -5.22
C VAL A 187 24.72 20.97 -4.63
N ASP A 188 25.79 20.65 -5.38
CA ASP A 188 27.19 20.77 -4.94
C ASP A 188 27.58 22.17 -4.39
N LEU A 189 26.74 23.19 -4.64
CA LEU A 189 26.85 24.56 -4.13
C LEU A 189 27.11 24.69 -2.62
N LEU A 190 26.52 23.83 -1.77
CA LEU A 190 26.73 23.91 -0.32
C LEU A 190 28.05 23.26 0.15
N LYS A 191 28.57 22.29 -0.61
CA LYS A 191 29.90 21.70 -0.35
C LYS A 191 31.01 22.70 -0.64
N ASP A 192 30.86 23.48 -1.72
CA ASP A 192 31.87 24.47 -2.13
C ASP A 192 32.00 25.66 -1.16
N GLN A 193 30.98 25.89 -0.31
CA GLN A 193 31.01 26.92 0.73
C GLN A 193 31.54 26.42 2.10
N GLY A 194 31.98 25.16 2.20
CA GLY A 194 32.56 24.61 3.43
C GLY A 194 31.55 24.31 4.54
N HIS A 195 30.25 24.30 4.23
CA HIS A 195 29.19 23.98 5.19
C HIS A 195 28.81 22.50 5.14
N ASP A 196 28.73 21.84 6.31
CA ASP A 196 28.20 20.48 6.42
C ASP A 196 26.70 20.51 6.08
N ALA A 197 26.37 19.94 4.93
CA ALA A 197 25.03 19.94 4.34
C ALA A 197 24.04 19.04 5.11
N GLU A 198 24.52 18.20 6.03
CA GLU A 198 23.65 17.43 6.94
C GLU A 198 23.78 17.88 8.41
N ASN A 199 24.32 19.08 8.68
CA ASN A 199 24.19 19.74 9.98
C ASN A 199 22.77 20.33 10.10
N SER A 200 22.12 20.13 11.26
CA SER A 200 20.75 20.61 11.54
C SER A 200 20.55 22.11 11.30
N GLN A 201 21.58 22.93 11.49
CA GLN A 201 21.54 24.37 11.26
C GLN A 201 21.48 24.76 9.76
N ASN A 202 22.02 23.92 8.87
CA ASN A 202 22.04 24.16 7.42
C ASN A 202 20.98 23.33 6.66
N LEU A 203 20.38 22.36 7.35
CA LEU A 203 19.42 21.40 6.80
C LEU A 203 18.21 22.07 6.13
N PHE A 204 17.75 23.19 6.70
CA PHE A 204 16.56 23.90 6.23
C PHE A 204 16.84 24.76 5.01
N GLY A 205 18.02 25.40 4.92
CA GLY A 205 18.45 26.11 3.70
C GLY A 205 18.80 25.16 2.56
N ALA A 206 19.18 23.92 2.87
CA ALA A 206 19.49 22.89 1.88
C ALA A 206 18.26 22.33 1.14
N ILE A 207 17.05 22.46 1.71
CA ILE A 207 15.82 21.97 1.07
C ILE A 207 15.47 22.80 -0.17
N GLU A 208 15.71 24.11 -0.12
CA GLU A 208 15.57 25.01 -1.28
C GLU A 208 16.66 24.75 -2.35
N ALA A 209 17.78 24.16 -1.94
CA ALA A 209 18.90 23.78 -2.81
C ALA A 209 18.85 22.32 -3.28
N LEU A 210 17.71 21.64 -3.14
CA LEU A 210 17.53 20.28 -3.65
C LEU A 210 17.53 20.26 -5.17
N ARG A 211 18.10 19.20 -5.75
CA ARG A 211 18.16 19.02 -7.21
C ARG A 211 16.79 18.80 -7.85
N ILE A 212 15.84 18.21 -7.11
CA ILE A 212 14.46 18.05 -7.58
C ILE A 212 13.67 19.30 -7.16
N PRO A 213 13.11 20.07 -8.10
CA PRO A 213 12.29 21.23 -7.76
C PRO A 213 11.08 20.83 -6.90
N VAL A 214 10.82 21.60 -5.85
CA VAL A 214 9.70 21.34 -4.93
C VAL A 214 8.36 21.52 -5.66
N GLU A 215 8.29 22.47 -6.60
CA GLU A 215 7.14 22.74 -7.44
C GLU A 215 6.74 21.49 -8.23
N TYR A 216 7.73 20.78 -8.79
CA TYR A 216 7.47 19.55 -9.54
C TYR A 216 6.84 18.45 -8.65
N LEU A 217 7.28 18.34 -7.40
CA LEU A 217 6.71 17.40 -6.44
C LEU A 217 5.31 17.85 -5.98
N ALA A 218 5.09 19.16 -5.85
CA ALA A 218 3.80 19.71 -5.47
C ALA A 218 2.73 19.47 -6.54
N GLU A 219 3.07 19.64 -7.82
CA GLU A 219 2.20 19.30 -8.95
C GLU A 219 1.80 17.81 -8.97
N LEU A 220 2.64 16.93 -8.42
CA LEU A 220 2.35 15.50 -8.36
C LEU A 220 1.53 15.10 -7.14
N PHE A 221 1.74 15.73 -5.98
CA PHE A 221 1.29 15.19 -4.70
C PHE A 221 0.30 16.08 -3.94
N THR A 222 0.21 17.38 -4.28
CA THR A 222 -0.49 18.37 -3.45
C THR A 222 -1.21 19.44 -4.28
N ALA A 223 -1.56 19.13 -5.53
CA ALA A 223 -2.21 20.08 -6.45
C ALA A 223 -1.45 21.43 -6.56
N GLY A 224 -0.12 21.37 -6.57
CA GLY A 224 0.76 22.54 -6.67
C GLY A 224 1.02 23.28 -5.35
N ASP A 225 0.58 22.75 -4.19
CA ASP A 225 0.95 23.32 -2.89
C ASP A 225 2.36 22.90 -2.45
N THR A 226 3.31 23.82 -2.60
CA THR A 226 4.72 23.63 -2.24
C THR A 226 4.97 23.62 -0.73
N GLU A 227 4.10 24.24 0.08
CA GLU A 227 4.30 24.34 1.53
C GLU A 227 4.18 22.96 2.18
N VAL A 228 3.16 22.19 1.76
CA VAL A 228 2.94 20.81 2.22
C VAL A 228 4.14 19.93 1.86
N VAL A 229 4.64 19.98 0.62
CA VAL A 229 5.81 19.19 0.21
C VAL A 229 7.05 19.60 0.99
N THR A 230 7.30 20.90 1.14
CA THR A 230 8.44 21.42 1.90
C THR A 230 8.39 20.93 3.34
N PHE A 231 7.21 20.93 3.95
CA PHE A 231 7.00 20.41 5.30
C PHE A 231 7.36 18.92 5.41
N VAL A 232 6.92 18.10 4.45
CA VAL A 232 7.28 16.68 4.41
C VAL A 232 8.80 16.49 4.27
N LEU A 233 9.44 17.20 3.35
CA LEU A 233 10.88 17.10 3.12
C LEU A 233 11.67 17.54 4.37
N LYS A 234 11.20 18.57 5.10
CA LYS A 234 11.76 18.99 6.39
C LYS A 234 11.71 17.88 7.43
N ARG A 235 10.59 17.18 7.57
CA ARG A 235 10.46 16.04 8.50
C ARG A 235 11.38 14.88 8.15
N LEU A 236 11.48 14.52 6.87
CA LEU A 236 12.36 13.45 6.40
C LEU A 236 13.84 13.81 6.61
N ALA A 237 14.22 15.06 6.35
CA ALA A 237 15.57 15.56 6.59
C ALA A 237 15.89 15.58 8.10
N ALA A 238 14.96 16.02 8.94
CA ALA A 238 15.12 16.07 10.39
C ALA A 238 15.34 14.66 10.97
N MET A 239 14.60 13.65 10.50
CA MET A 239 14.85 12.26 10.88
C MET A 239 16.26 11.79 10.53
N ARG A 240 16.77 12.12 9.33
CA ARG A 240 18.14 11.78 8.94
C ARG A 240 19.17 12.45 9.86
N ALA A 241 18.98 13.73 10.18
CA ALA A 241 19.87 14.47 11.06
C ALA A 241 19.83 13.93 12.50
N TYR A 242 18.64 13.64 13.02
CA TYR A 242 18.46 13.04 14.35
C TYR A 242 19.14 11.67 14.47
N MET A 243 18.96 10.80 13.46
CA MET A 243 19.62 9.50 13.45
C MET A 243 21.13 9.58 13.20
N ARG A 244 21.60 10.61 12.49
CA ARG A 244 23.04 10.87 12.33
C ARG A 244 23.68 11.20 13.67
N ASP A 245 23.05 12.03 14.49
CA ASP A 245 23.54 12.35 15.84
C ASP A 245 23.70 11.09 16.69
N ILE A 246 22.68 10.23 16.72
CA ILE A 246 22.72 8.93 17.42
C ILE A 246 23.87 8.05 16.88
N ASN A 247 24.01 7.95 15.55
CA ASN A 247 25.04 7.11 14.93
C ASN A 247 26.47 7.63 15.17
N LEU A 248 26.64 8.93 15.46
CA LEU A 248 27.92 9.54 15.81
C LEU A 248 28.24 9.45 17.32
N GLY A 249 27.41 8.74 18.10
CA GLY A 249 27.60 8.53 19.53
C GLY A 249 26.90 9.56 20.42
N GLY A 250 26.04 10.41 19.85
CA GLY A 250 25.12 11.26 20.61
C GLY A 250 23.92 10.48 21.15
N GLU A 251 23.12 11.13 21.99
CA GLU A 251 21.89 10.55 22.56
C GLU A 251 20.65 10.83 21.69
N GLY A 252 20.77 11.65 20.63
CA GLY A 252 19.66 12.13 19.83
C GLY A 252 19.23 13.53 20.25
N ASN A 253 19.60 14.54 19.46
CA ASN A 253 19.24 15.92 19.74
C ASN A 253 17.74 16.20 19.53
N GLU A 254 16.98 16.33 20.63
CA GLU A 254 15.55 16.66 20.64
C GLU A 254 15.22 18.03 20.00
N GLU A 255 16.16 18.98 19.95
CA GLU A 255 15.93 20.26 19.25
C GLU A 255 15.65 20.03 17.75
N ILE A 256 16.27 19.01 17.13
CA ILE A 256 16.04 18.65 15.74
C ILE A 256 14.60 18.15 15.56
N ALA A 257 14.13 17.28 16.45
CA ALA A 257 12.77 16.74 16.37
C ALA A 257 11.72 17.84 16.59
N ASN A 258 11.92 18.67 17.62
CA ASN A 258 11.01 19.76 17.97
C ASN A 258 10.90 20.82 16.85
N SER A 259 11.97 21.05 16.09
CA SER A 259 11.98 22.01 14.97
C SER A 259 10.97 21.69 13.85
N VAL A 260 10.51 20.44 13.75
CA VAL A 260 9.50 19.98 12.78
C VAL A 260 8.22 19.46 13.44
N GLY A 261 8.04 19.80 14.72
CA GLY A 261 6.85 19.44 15.50
C GLY A 261 6.72 17.94 15.76
N MET A 262 7.84 17.24 15.97
CA MET A 262 7.89 15.83 16.32
C MET A 262 8.72 15.63 17.59
N THR A 263 8.61 14.48 18.23
CA THR A 263 9.49 14.07 19.35
C THR A 263 10.60 13.15 18.86
N GLY A 264 11.71 13.05 19.61
CA GLY A 264 12.77 12.08 19.30
C GLY A 264 12.27 10.63 19.28
N ALA A 265 11.26 10.29 20.09
CA ALA A 265 10.57 9.01 20.04
C ALA A 265 9.86 8.78 18.69
N GLN A 266 9.12 9.78 18.19
CA GLN A 266 8.48 9.71 16.87
C GLN A 266 9.51 9.65 15.74
N MET A 267 10.65 10.36 15.87
CA MET A 267 11.75 10.26 14.90
C MET A 267 12.33 8.85 14.83
N TYR A 268 12.57 8.23 15.99
CA TYR A 268 13.07 6.86 16.05
C TYR A 268 12.03 5.85 15.52
N GLU A 269 10.75 6.04 15.81
CA GLU A 269 9.68 5.20 15.29
C GLU A 269 9.56 5.30 13.77
N MET A 270 9.63 6.51 13.22
CA MET A 270 9.66 6.75 11.79
C MET A 270 10.89 6.11 11.14
N TYR A 271 12.07 6.25 11.76
CA TYR A 271 13.29 5.55 11.34
C TYR A 271 13.12 4.02 11.37
N ARG A 272 12.52 3.47 12.43
CA ARG A 272 12.27 2.03 12.53
C ARG A 272 11.40 1.55 11.38
N LEU A 273 10.30 2.24 11.10
CA LEU A 273 9.37 1.83 10.06
C LEU A 273 9.95 2.02 8.65
N MET A 274 10.67 3.12 8.41
CA MET A 274 11.17 3.50 7.08
C MET A 274 12.53 2.90 6.72
N ALA A 275 13.44 2.78 7.69
CA ALA A 275 14.81 2.31 7.45
C ALA A 275 15.01 0.83 7.84
N ILE A 276 14.56 0.40 9.02
CA ILE A 276 14.67 -1.01 9.43
C ILE A 276 13.61 -1.84 8.70
N ALA A 277 12.38 -1.30 8.61
CA ALA A 277 11.30 -1.74 7.74
C ALA A 277 10.97 -3.24 7.85
N LYS A 278 10.80 -3.75 9.08
CA LYS A 278 10.54 -5.18 9.34
C LYS A 278 9.28 -5.65 8.61
N TYR A 279 9.28 -6.91 8.15
CA TYR A 279 8.21 -7.46 7.30
C TYR A 279 6.82 -7.28 7.92
N ASN A 280 6.66 -7.67 9.19
CA ASN A 280 5.43 -7.59 9.97
C ASN A 280 5.02 -6.17 10.39
N GLU A 281 5.91 -5.18 10.25
CA GLU A 281 5.61 -3.76 10.49
C GLU A 281 5.20 -3.06 9.19
N ARG A 282 5.65 -3.55 8.04
CA ARG A 282 5.25 -3.02 6.73
C ARG A 282 3.91 -3.52 6.26
N TYR A 283 3.58 -4.77 6.54
CA TYR A 283 2.38 -5.43 6.06
C TYR A 283 1.53 -5.83 7.25
N VAL A 284 0.58 -4.97 7.59
CA VAL A 284 -0.40 -5.19 8.66
C VAL A 284 -1.74 -5.43 7.98
N ILE A 285 -1.96 -6.70 7.61
CA ILE A 285 -3.10 -7.14 6.80
C ILE A 285 -3.85 -8.21 7.60
N PRO A 286 -5.05 -7.89 8.12
CA PRO A 286 -5.89 -8.91 8.74
C PRO A 286 -6.42 -9.86 7.65
N PRO A 287 -6.56 -11.17 7.91
CA PRO A 287 -7.31 -12.04 7.03
C PRO A 287 -8.77 -11.57 6.94
N ALA A 288 -9.38 -11.69 5.76
CA ALA A 288 -10.80 -11.45 5.57
C ALA A 288 -11.58 -12.70 6.02
N HIS A 289 -12.72 -12.51 6.69
CA HIS A 289 -13.71 -13.56 6.94
C HIS A 289 -13.17 -14.84 7.61
N MET A 290 -12.38 -14.72 8.69
CA MET A 290 -12.04 -15.90 9.52
C MET A 290 -13.29 -16.62 10.07
N GLU A 291 -14.35 -15.86 10.34
CA GLU A 291 -15.63 -16.37 10.86
C GLU A 291 -16.38 -17.24 9.82
N ASP A 292 -16.33 -16.85 8.53
CA ASP A 292 -17.03 -17.55 7.44
C ASP A 292 -16.19 -18.66 6.79
N ALA A 293 -14.90 -18.72 7.08
CA ALA A 293 -14.00 -19.73 6.53
C ALA A 293 -14.52 -21.16 6.80
N HIS A 294 -15.07 -21.42 7.99
CA HIS A 294 -15.71 -22.70 8.33
C HIS A 294 -16.94 -23.03 7.45
N ASN A 295 -17.69 -22.03 6.99
CA ASN A 295 -18.83 -22.23 6.08
C ASN A 295 -18.39 -22.49 4.63
N LEU A 296 -17.13 -22.21 4.30
CA LEU A 296 -16.53 -22.36 2.97
C LEU A 296 -15.69 -23.63 2.84
N GLU A 297 -15.33 -24.29 3.95
CA GLU A 297 -14.53 -25.53 3.98
C GLU A 297 -15.20 -26.71 3.25
N GLU A 298 -16.53 -26.73 3.11
CA GLU A 298 -17.27 -27.78 2.39
C GLU A 298 -17.54 -27.48 0.90
N MET A 299 -17.21 -26.28 0.40
CA MET A 299 -17.36 -25.98 -1.02
C MET A 299 -16.08 -26.38 -1.77
N GLY A 300 -16.16 -27.48 -2.51
CA GLY A 300 -15.12 -27.89 -3.46
C GLY A 300 -14.77 -26.74 -4.41
N CYS A 301 -13.70 -26.00 -4.12
CA CYS A 301 -13.33 -24.75 -4.79
C CYS A 301 -12.60 -24.96 -6.13
N SER A 302 -12.83 -26.10 -6.79
CA SER A 302 -12.41 -26.31 -8.16
C SER A 302 -13.60 -26.76 -9.00
N LEU A 303 -14.18 -25.82 -9.75
CA LEU A 303 -15.17 -26.08 -10.82
C LEU A 303 -14.53 -26.75 -12.04
N SER A 304 -13.50 -27.57 -11.85
CA SER A 304 -12.91 -28.44 -12.85
C SER A 304 -13.63 -29.79 -12.84
N VAL A 305 -14.96 -29.75 -13.02
CA VAL A 305 -15.77 -30.93 -13.32
C VAL A 305 -16.15 -30.89 -14.79
N ASP A 306 -16.30 -32.07 -15.40
CA ASP A 306 -16.66 -32.20 -16.81
C ASP A 306 -18.01 -31.49 -17.07
N GLY A 307 -18.02 -30.52 -17.98
CA GLY A 307 -19.19 -29.66 -18.28
C GLY A 307 -19.51 -28.55 -17.26
N GLY A 308 -18.64 -28.27 -16.29
CA GLY A 308 -18.80 -27.13 -15.36
C GLY A 308 -18.43 -25.78 -15.99
N PRO A 309 -18.79 -24.64 -15.37
CA PRO A 309 -18.41 -23.31 -15.83
C PRO A 309 -16.93 -23.04 -15.48
N GLY A 310 -16.04 -23.82 -16.09
CA GLY A 310 -14.60 -23.61 -16.10
C GLY A 310 -14.23 -22.73 -17.29
N MET A 311 -13.28 -21.83 -17.07
CA MET A 311 -12.72 -20.96 -18.11
C MET A 311 -12.24 -21.81 -19.29
N TYR A 312 -12.65 -21.42 -20.51
CA TYR A 312 -12.36 -22.00 -21.83
C TYR A 312 -13.28 -23.15 -22.28
N GLY A 313 -14.23 -22.79 -23.15
CA GLY A 313 -14.97 -23.76 -23.95
C GLY A 313 -14.08 -24.43 -25.01
N ASP A 314 -14.40 -25.70 -25.27
CA ASP A 314 -14.08 -26.53 -26.43
C ASP A 314 -13.07 -25.97 -27.43
N ALA A 315 -11.78 -26.14 -27.13
CA ALA A 315 -10.76 -26.31 -28.16
C ALA A 315 -9.50 -26.94 -27.55
N PHE A 316 -9.07 -28.06 -28.13
CA PHE A 316 -7.83 -28.82 -27.88
C PHE A 316 -7.86 -29.81 -26.71
N ASN A 317 -8.64 -30.88 -26.91
CA ASN A 317 -8.45 -32.14 -26.22
C ASN A 317 -7.71 -33.08 -27.18
N ASP A 318 -6.39 -33.27 -27.00
CA ASP A 318 -5.65 -34.39 -27.61
C ASP A 318 -4.28 -34.63 -26.92
N MET A 319 -4.26 -34.57 -25.58
CA MET A 319 -3.23 -35.26 -24.80
C MET A 319 -3.87 -35.93 -23.60
N GLU A 320 -4.06 -37.25 -23.71
CA GLU A 320 -4.41 -38.15 -22.61
C GLU A 320 -3.32 -38.07 -21.53
N GLY A 321 -3.57 -37.25 -20.52
CA GLY A 321 -2.79 -37.20 -19.30
C GLY A 321 -3.63 -36.50 -18.26
N ARG A 322 -4.19 -37.27 -17.32
CA ARG A 322 -4.84 -36.70 -16.13
C ARG A 322 -3.87 -35.71 -15.47
N PRO A 323 -4.21 -34.43 -15.30
CA PRO A 323 -3.45 -33.58 -14.40
C PRO A 323 -3.64 -34.15 -13.00
N THR A 324 -2.54 -34.63 -12.40
CA THR A 324 -2.52 -35.09 -11.01
C THR A 324 -3.01 -33.93 -10.13
N PRO A 325 -3.98 -34.15 -9.23
CA PRO A 325 -4.43 -33.11 -8.31
C PRO A 325 -3.22 -32.65 -7.50
N VAL A 326 -2.94 -31.35 -7.48
CA VAL A 326 -2.06 -30.78 -6.45
C VAL A 326 -2.88 -30.77 -5.17
N SER A 327 -2.91 -31.91 -4.49
CA SER A 327 -3.37 -31.99 -3.12
C SER A 327 -2.39 -31.19 -2.26
N THR A 328 -2.90 -30.24 -1.48
CA THR A 328 -2.23 -29.66 -0.31
C THR A 328 -2.04 -30.67 0.84
N GLY A 329 -2.19 -31.96 0.55
CA GLY A 329 -1.85 -33.05 1.45
C GLY A 329 -0.34 -33.20 1.57
N VAL A 330 0.13 -33.23 2.81
CA VAL A 330 1.48 -33.63 3.21
C VAL A 330 1.78 -34.99 2.59
N TYR A 331 2.56 -35.01 1.51
CA TYR A 331 3.19 -36.23 1.03
C TYR A 331 4.35 -36.52 1.98
N GLU A 332 4.12 -37.38 2.97
CA GLU A 332 5.20 -37.99 3.75
C GLU A 332 6.00 -38.94 2.84
N SER A 333 6.88 -38.37 2.03
CA SER A 333 8.07 -39.08 1.55
C SER A 333 9.25 -38.48 2.30
N SER A 334 9.95 -39.33 3.05
CA SER A 334 10.81 -39.00 4.19
C SER A 334 12.07 -38.16 3.90
N ASN A 335 12.20 -37.50 2.75
CA ASN A 335 13.42 -36.74 2.40
C ASN A 335 13.23 -35.59 1.37
N LYS A 336 12.01 -35.12 1.10
CA LYS A 336 11.80 -33.98 0.17
C LYS A 336 10.78 -32.99 0.74
N VAL A 337 11.13 -31.70 0.71
CA VAL A 337 10.30 -30.60 1.23
C VAL A 337 9.85 -29.73 0.08
N SER A 338 8.55 -29.42 0.02
CA SER A 338 7.99 -28.48 -0.95
C SER A 338 8.30 -27.04 -0.52
N LEU A 339 8.98 -26.29 -1.39
CA LEU A 339 9.30 -24.88 -1.17
C LEU A 339 8.07 -23.97 -1.21
N PHE A 340 6.98 -24.42 -1.85
CA PHE A 340 5.74 -23.63 -1.95
C PHE A 340 4.92 -23.64 -0.66
N SER A 341 5.13 -24.63 0.21
CA SER A 341 4.44 -24.78 1.50
C SER A 341 5.36 -24.52 2.70
N TRP A 342 6.61 -24.11 2.47
CA TRP A 342 7.56 -23.84 3.54
C TRP A 342 7.34 -22.44 4.11
N ASP A 343 7.05 -22.39 5.40
CA ASP A 343 6.71 -21.18 6.16
C ASP A 343 7.93 -20.31 6.55
N GLY A 344 9.14 -20.76 6.22
CA GLY A 344 10.40 -20.07 6.54
C GLY A 344 10.83 -20.17 8.00
N ASN A 345 9.99 -20.71 8.89
CA ASN A 345 10.25 -20.80 10.33
C ASN A 345 10.72 -22.20 10.75
N SER A 346 10.32 -23.23 10.01
CA SER A 346 10.83 -24.59 10.18
C SER A 346 12.21 -24.76 9.51
N ARG A 347 13.06 -25.65 10.02
CA ARG A 347 14.36 -26.00 9.42
C ARG A 347 14.36 -27.48 8.99
N PRO A 348 13.83 -27.78 7.80
CA PRO A 348 13.65 -29.16 7.36
C PRO A 348 14.99 -29.83 7.01
N ASP A 349 15.14 -31.10 7.39
CA ASP A 349 16.29 -31.90 7.02
C ASP A 349 16.37 -32.03 5.49
N GLY A 350 17.51 -31.66 4.91
CA GLY A 350 17.76 -31.68 3.45
C GLY A 350 17.72 -30.30 2.77
N LEU A 351 17.17 -29.26 3.40
CA LEU A 351 17.21 -27.89 2.86
C LEU A 351 18.45 -27.11 3.33
N PHE A 352 19.00 -27.48 4.48
CA PHE A 352 20.17 -26.85 5.09
C PHE A 352 21.20 -27.92 5.47
N PRO A 353 22.50 -27.68 5.27
CA PRO A 353 23.54 -28.61 5.71
C PRO A 353 23.52 -28.77 7.24
N ASN A 354 23.63 -30.01 7.71
CA ASN A 354 23.69 -30.34 9.12
C ASN A 354 24.93 -29.71 9.76
N THR A 355 24.73 -28.90 10.80
CA THR A 355 25.79 -28.21 11.55
C THR A 355 26.58 -29.13 12.48
N THR A 356 26.42 -30.45 12.37
CA THR A 356 27.23 -31.44 13.07
C THR A 356 28.39 -31.92 12.20
N GLY A 357 29.25 -30.98 11.80
CA GLY A 357 30.59 -31.24 11.31
C GLY A 357 31.57 -30.48 12.22
N LYS A 358 32.47 -31.23 12.87
CA LYS A 358 33.50 -30.71 13.79
C LYS A 358 34.36 -29.63 13.13
N LYS A 359 34.84 -28.71 14.00
CA LYS A 359 35.93 -27.72 13.87
C LYS A 359 36.75 -27.73 12.57
#